data_AF-A0A2N1P9W5-F1
#
_entry.id   AF-A0A2N1P9W5-F1
#
_cell.length_a   1.000
_cell.length_b   1.000
_cell.length_c   1.000
_cell.angle_alpha   90.00
_cell.angle_beta   90.00
_cell.angle_gamma   90.00
#
_symmetry.space_group_name_H-M   'P 1'
#
loop_
_entity.id
_entity.type
_entity.pdbx_description
1 polymer ?
#
loop_
_entity_poly.entity_id
_entity_poly.type
_entity_poly.pdbx_seq_one_letter_code
_entity_poly.pdbx_strand_id
1 'polypeptide(L)'
;MKYNIPILLLLFFAATANSQISRQFTVDVTRAPVWSDTRSSVFTGTFTIRDIPEPNKRVKVGYTLEVIKELPESAFAKEDWALRLYYYDNVVQVLGDTLFVWPGPHYRGQIYTGSFEFMPLVSGNWDITFYYQGHEGYLLPSNYLKGISLQWCIDEDGTIHYLGPKRYDIERTCENARVSFFSKDSVFFKLFPEQRGQESFEYEIMVAPLPKIGDTSTILFDLKANKDIPEGCRIDLHTFGLTLPIPPDKLSPPFYKGQEILYVVKIVPMSFRDEHRITLILMQNGEFDNNHLTQAIGCSMIFDDDNNLRYFCRSTDGLPENKYSSRLPEAGSKIKPRRLRLDIDQDKINDRWEILRHLEKQK
;
A
#
# COMPACT_ATOMS: atom_id res chain seq x y z
N MET A 1 -33.22 -36.85 47.99
CA MET A 1 -33.06 -35.66 47.13
C MET A 1 -31.62 -35.18 47.18
N LYS A 2 -30.80 -35.49 46.17
CA LYS A 2 -29.58 -34.74 45.81
C LYS A 2 -29.40 -34.87 44.30
N TYR A 3 -29.05 -33.76 43.67
CA TYR A 3 -29.28 -33.43 42.27
C TYR A 3 -28.36 -34.15 41.28
N ASN A 4 -28.94 -34.47 40.12
CA ASN A 4 -28.25 -34.65 38.84
C ASN A 4 -27.62 -33.31 38.40
N ILE A 5 -26.35 -33.31 38.02
CA ILE A 5 -25.84 -32.41 36.98
C ILE A 5 -24.91 -33.26 36.10
N PRO A 6 -25.27 -33.51 34.83
CA PRO A 6 -24.50 -34.38 33.96
C PRO A 6 -23.24 -33.67 33.49
N ILE A 7 -22.14 -34.44 33.47
CA ILE A 7 -20.92 -34.18 32.70
C ILE A 7 -21.32 -34.19 31.22
N LEU A 8 -21.84 -33.07 30.74
CA LEU A 8 -22.20 -32.84 29.34
C LEU A 8 -21.84 -31.40 28.92
N LEU A 9 -20.68 -30.93 29.37
CA LEU A 9 -20.18 -29.58 29.08
C LEU A 9 -18.66 -29.59 28.78
N LEU A 10 -18.16 -30.71 28.24
CA LEU A 10 -16.73 -30.91 27.94
C LEU A 10 -16.48 -31.49 26.53
N LEU A 11 -17.44 -31.31 25.61
CA LEU A 11 -17.29 -31.69 24.18
C LEU A 11 -17.73 -30.60 23.19
N PHE A 12 -17.89 -29.35 23.63
CA PHE A 12 -18.16 -28.20 22.73
C PHE A 12 -16.96 -27.26 22.54
N PHE A 13 -15.77 -27.64 23.02
CA PHE A 13 -14.53 -26.88 22.85
C PHE A 13 -13.47 -27.72 22.14
N ALA A 14 -13.75 -28.20 20.93
CA ALA A 14 -12.74 -28.75 20.04
C ALA A 14 -13.20 -28.82 18.56
N ALA A 15 -13.82 -27.75 18.05
CA ALA A 15 -14.06 -27.61 16.61
C ALA A 15 -14.24 -26.15 16.18
N THR A 16 -13.46 -25.21 16.73
CA THR A 16 -13.09 -24.02 15.96
C THR A 16 -11.76 -24.32 15.26
N ALA A 17 -11.74 -25.42 14.51
CA ALA A 17 -10.74 -25.57 13.48
C ALA A 17 -11.05 -24.44 12.49
N ASN A 18 -10.06 -23.55 12.31
CA ASN A 18 -10.03 -22.50 11.32
C ASN A 18 -10.46 -23.08 9.96
N SER A 19 -11.75 -23.06 9.66
CA SER A 19 -12.23 -23.22 8.30
C SER A 19 -11.95 -21.91 7.61
N GLN A 20 -10.68 -21.69 7.28
CA GLN A 20 -10.31 -20.78 6.20
C GLN A 20 -10.96 -21.43 4.97
N ILE A 21 -12.19 -21.02 4.65
CA ILE A 21 -12.89 -21.54 3.49
C ILE A 21 -12.07 -21.05 2.30
N SER A 22 -11.20 -21.90 1.78
CA SER A 22 -10.48 -21.72 0.53
C SER A 22 -11.54 -21.66 -0.58
N ARG A 23 -12.13 -20.49 -0.76
CA ARG A 23 -13.05 -20.25 -1.85
C ARG A 23 -12.20 -19.83 -3.04
N GLN A 24 -11.91 -20.79 -3.91
CA GLN A 24 -11.41 -20.47 -5.23
C GLN A 24 -12.54 -19.76 -5.99
N PHE A 25 -12.26 -18.56 -6.47
CA PHE A 25 -13.19 -17.80 -7.30
C PHE A 25 -12.56 -17.50 -8.66
N THR A 26 -13.39 -17.61 -9.69
CA THR A 26 -13.02 -17.31 -11.07
C THR A 26 -13.83 -16.11 -11.51
N VAL A 27 -13.14 -15.03 -11.88
CA VAL A 27 -13.76 -13.79 -12.37
C VAL A 27 -13.54 -13.73 -13.87
N ASP A 28 -14.63 -13.84 -14.62
CA ASP A 28 -14.66 -13.66 -16.07
C ASP A 28 -14.85 -12.16 -16.39
N VAL A 29 -13.89 -11.58 -17.11
CA VAL A 29 -13.89 -10.16 -17.50
C VAL A 29 -14.16 -10.07 -19.00
N THR A 30 -15.39 -10.44 -19.38
CA THR A 30 -15.83 -10.57 -20.78
C THR A 30 -16.38 -9.28 -21.40
N ARG A 31 -16.60 -8.20 -20.62
CA ARG A 31 -17.25 -6.99 -21.13
C ARG A 31 -16.48 -5.71 -20.84
N ALA A 32 -16.00 -5.06 -21.91
CA ALA A 32 -15.61 -3.66 -21.88
C ALA A 32 -16.82 -2.80 -21.45
N PRO A 33 -16.62 -1.70 -20.70
CA PRO A 33 -17.70 -0.82 -20.30
C PRO A 33 -18.45 -0.30 -21.53
N VAL A 34 -19.77 -0.31 -21.44
CA VAL A 34 -20.75 -0.11 -22.55
C VAL A 34 -20.67 1.28 -23.20
N TRP A 35 -19.82 2.20 -22.71
CA TRP A 35 -19.89 3.64 -23.00
C TRP A 35 -18.60 4.26 -23.57
N SER A 36 -17.67 3.48 -24.14
CA SER A 36 -16.58 4.08 -24.93
C SER A 36 -16.68 3.67 -26.39
N ASP A 37 -16.87 4.68 -27.25
CA ASP A 37 -16.75 4.63 -28.69
C ASP A 37 -15.69 3.63 -29.18
N THR A 38 -16.18 2.59 -29.88
CA THR A 38 -15.55 1.80 -30.95
C THR A 38 -14.13 1.24 -30.84
N ARG A 39 -13.37 1.45 -29.75
CA ARG A 39 -12.08 0.78 -29.54
C ARG A 39 -12.25 -0.46 -28.67
N SER A 40 -12.85 -1.50 -29.24
CA SER A 40 -13.00 -2.80 -28.58
C SER A 40 -11.63 -3.37 -28.16
N SER A 41 -11.53 -3.96 -26.97
CA SER A 41 -10.33 -4.67 -26.54
C SER A 41 -9.92 -5.74 -27.56
N VAL A 42 -8.61 -5.98 -27.73
CA VAL A 42 -8.08 -7.03 -28.62
C VAL A 42 -8.08 -8.42 -27.97
N PHE A 43 -8.16 -8.48 -26.64
CA PHE A 43 -8.28 -9.71 -25.86
C PHE A 43 -9.33 -9.59 -24.74
N THR A 44 -9.85 -10.73 -24.31
CA THR A 44 -10.58 -10.89 -23.04
C THR A 44 -9.74 -11.71 -22.07
N GLY A 45 -10.19 -11.87 -20.83
CA GLY A 45 -9.52 -12.76 -19.91
C GLY A 45 -10.32 -13.11 -18.68
N THR A 46 -9.81 -14.12 -18.00
CA THR A 46 -10.35 -14.67 -16.76
C THR A 46 -9.26 -14.64 -15.71
N PHE A 47 -9.60 -14.19 -14.51
CA PHE A 47 -8.74 -14.23 -13.33
C PHE A 47 -9.19 -15.35 -12.41
N THR A 48 -8.23 -16.11 -11.88
CA THR A 48 -8.46 -17.15 -10.88
C THR A 48 -7.69 -16.81 -9.62
N ILE A 49 -8.42 -16.62 -8.53
CA ILE A 49 -7.86 -16.38 -7.20
C ILE A 49 -8.22 -17.58 -6.34
N ARG A 50 -7.22 -18.24 -5.76
CA ARG A 50 -7.44 -19.43 -4.92
C ARG A 50 -7.85 -19.07 -3.50
N ASP A 51 -7.24 -18.02 -2.96
CA ASP A 51 -7.40 -17.56 -1.59
C ASP A 51 -7.93 -16.13 -1.57
N ILE A 52 -8.92 -15.88 -0.70
CA ILE A 52 -9.48 -14.56 -0.49
C ILE A 52 -8.34 -13.58 -0.12
N PRO A 53 -8.21 -12.42 -0.81
CA PRO A 53 -7.13 -11.47 -0.56
C PRO A 53 -7.08 -10.86 0.85
N GLU A 54 -6.50 -11.56 1.82
CA GLU A 54 -6.41 -11.07 3.20
C GLU A 54 -5.31 -10.00 3.37
N PRO A 55 -5.52 -9.01 4.28
CA PRO A 55 -4.51 -8.03 4.68
C PRO A 55 -3.13 -8.64 4.98
N ASN A 56 -2.07 -8.04 4.41
CA ASN A 56 -0.68 -8.46 4.64
C ASN A 56 -0.38 -9.94 4.33
N LYS A 57 -1.26 -10.63 3.58
CA LYS A 57 -1.02 -11.97 3.09
C LYS A 57 -0.75 -11.96 1.60
N ARG A 58 0.15 -12.85 1.19
CA ARG A 58 0.45 -13.08 -0.21
C ARG A 58 -0.75 -13.73 -0.89
N VAL A 59 -1.15 -13.15 -2.03
CA VAL A 59 -2.23 -13.62 -2.88
C VAL A 59 -1.63 -13.96 -4.24
N LYS A 60 -1.94 -15.15 -4.75
CA LYS A 60 -1.57 -15.56 -6.10
C LYS A 60 -2.79 -15.48 -7.02
N VAL A 61 -2.65 -14.73 -8.11
CA VAL A 61 -3.68 -14.61 -9.15
C VAL A 61 -3.19 -15.32 -10.40
N GLY A 62 -3.90 -16.35 -10.81
CA GLY A 62 -3.76 -16.92 -12.15
C GLY A 62 -4.58 -16.10 -13.15
N TYR A 63 -4.11 -15.98 -14.38
CA TYR A 63 -4.88 -15.38 -15.45
C TYR A 63 -4.82 -16.22 -16.73
N THR A 64 -5.90 -16.14 -17.50
CA THR A 64 -6.01 -16.69 -18.85
C THR A 64 -6.57 -15.60 -19.75
N LEU A 65 -5.84 -15.24 -20.80
CA LEU A 65 -6.22 -14.24 -21.80
C LEU A 65 -6.54 -14.94 -23.12
N GLU A 66 -7.47 -14.41 -23.89
CA GLU A 66 -7.82 -14.90 -25.22
C GLU A 66 -7.94 -13.74 -26.21
N VAL A 67 -7.30 -13.84 -27.37
CA VAL A 67 -7.46 -12.87 -28.46
C VAL A 67 -8.86 -13.01 -29.07
N ILE A 68 -9.68 -11.97 -29.02
CA ILE A 68 -11.08 -12.03 -29.47
C ILE A 68 -11.33 -11.41 -30.84
N LYS A 69 -10.30 -10.79 -31.42
CA LYS A 69 -10.39 -10.11 -32.71
C LYS A 69 -9.52 -10.79 -33.75
N GLU A 70 -10.00 -10.89 -34.98
CA GLU A 70 -9.10 -11.01 -36.13
C GLU A 70 -8.20 -9.77 -36.20
N LEU A 71 -6.89 -10.00 -36.16
CA LEU A 71 -5.90 -8.97 -36.35
C LEU A 71 -5.51 -8.96 -37.83
N PRO A 72 -5.40 -7.79 -38.48
CA PRO A 72 -4.84 -7.74 -39.83
C PRO A 72 -3.42 -8.31 -39.82
N GLU A 73 -2.92 -8.82 -40.96
CA GLU A 73 -1.52 -9.27 -41.14
C GLU A 73 -0.50 -8.12 -41.07
N SER A 74 -0.68 -7.19 -40.14
CA SER A 74 0.24 -6.11 -39.83
C SER A 74 1.38 -6.61 -38.94
N ALA A 75 2.42 -5.81 -38.81
CA ALA A 75 3.53 -6.07 -37.88
C ALA A 75 3.03 -6.31 -36.44
N PHE A 76 1.96 -5.63 -36.04
CA PHE A 76 1.27 -5.81 -34.76
C PHE A 76 0.82 -7.25 -34.44
N ALA A 77 0.42 -8.01 -35.46
CA ALA A 77 0.02 -9.41 -35.28
C ALA A 77 1.22 -10.37 -35.23
N LYS A 78 2.43 -9.89 -35.59
CA LYS A 78 3.66 -10.70 -35.67
C LYS A 78 4.65 -10.39 -34.55
N GLU A 79 4.50 -9.25 -33.88
CA GLU A 79 5.32 -8.81 -32.76
C GLU A 79 4.90 -9.44 -31.44
N ASP A 80 5.83 -9.50 -30.49
CA ASP A 80 5.53 -9.87 -29.11
C ASP A 80 4.72 -8.78 -28.42
N TRP A 81 3.68 -9.19 -27.70
CA TRP A 81 2.86 -8.28 -26.94
C TRP A 81 3.38 -8.07 -25.52
N ALA A 82 3.71 -6.83 -25.19
CA ALA A 82 4.04 -6.40 -23.85
C ALA A 82 2.76 -6.08 -23.05
N LEU A 83 2.36 -7.00 -22.18
CA LEU A 83 1.26 -6.83 -21.25
C LEU A 83 1.77 -6.24 -19.95
N ARG A 84 1.19 -5.12 -19.52
CA ARG A 84 1.54 -4.49 -18.25
C ARG A 84 0.45 -4.66 -17.23
N LEU A 85 0.85 -4.98 -16.01
CA LEU A 85 0.03 -4.96 -14.82
C LEU A 85 0.08 -3.57 -14.21
N TYR A 86 -1.03 -2.84 -14.34
CA TYR A 86 -1.24 -1.58 -13.65
C TYR A 86 -1.99 -1.82 -12.35
N TYR A 87 -1.61 -1.13 -11.29
CA TYR A 87 -2.27 -1.13 -9.99
C TYR A 87 -2.21 0.29 -9.42
N TYR A 88 -3.32 0.75 -8.84
CA TYR A 88 -3.45 2.13 -8.35
C TYR A 88 -2.70 2.33 -7.02
N ASP A 89 -2.32 3.58 -6.70
CA ASP A 89 -2.21 4.16 -5.35
C ASP A 89 -1.65 3.34 -4.17
N ASN A 90 -0.61 2.53 -4.35
CA ASN A 90 0.08 1.88 -3.21
C ASN A 90 -0.79 0.97 -2.38
N VAL A 91 -1.77 0.49 -3.10
CA VAL A 91 -2.89 -0.22 -2.58
C VAL A 91 -2.45 -1.67 -2.28
N VAL A 92 -1.60 -2.19 -3.16
CA VAL A 92 -0.99 -3.51 -3.04
C VAL A 92 0.49 -3.46 -3.31
N GLN A 93 1.22 -4.37 -2.69
CA GLN A 93 2.58 -4.69 -3.11
C GLN A 93 2.51 -5.82 -4.13
N VAL A 94 2.79 -5.54 -5.41
CA VAL A 94 3.02 -6.60 -6.39
C VAL A 94 4.36 -7.28 -6.07
N LEU A 95 4.34 -8.60 -6.01
CA LEU A 95 5.48 -9.45 -5.73
C LEU A 95 5.93 -10.10 -7.04
N GLY A 96 7.02 -9.58 -7.62
CA GLY A 96 7.58 -10.07 -8.89
C GLY A 96 7.33 -9.11 -10.05
N ASP A 97 7.23 -9.67 -11.25
CA ASP A 97 7.17 -8.90 -12.49
C ASP A 97 5.82 -8.24 -12.70
N THR A 98 5.84 -7.03 -13.26
CA THR A 98 4.63 -6.29 -13.70
C THR A 98 4.54 -6.21 -15.22
N LEU A 99 5.48 -6.81 -15.94
CA LEU A 99 5.56 -6.84 -17.39
C LEU A 99 5.61 -8.29 -17.85
N PHE A 100 4.65 -8.68 -18.67
CA PHE A 100 4.48 -10.03 -19.17
C PHE A 100 4.54 -9.99 -20.69
N VAL A 101 5.42 -10.79 -21.27
CA VAL A 101 5.57 -10.86 -22.73
C VAL A 101 4.73 -12.03 -23.23
N TRP A 102 3.74 -11.72 -24.07
CA TRP A 102 2.97 -12.70 -24.83
C TRP A 102 3.62 -12.83 -26.21
N PRO A 103 4.32 -13.93 -26.52
CA PRO A 103 5.04 -14.06 -27.77
C PRO A 103 4.11 -14.15 -28.98
N GLY A 104 4.50 -13.49 -30.07
CA GLY A 104 3.80 -13.53 -31.35
C GLY A 104 4.10 -14.80 -32.17
N PRO A 105 3.43 -15.00 -33.32
CA PRO A 105 2.33 -14.18 -33.84
C PRO A 105 1.00 -14.44 -33.12
N HIS A 106 0.11 -13.45 -33.18
CA HIS A 106 -1.19 -13.43 -32.52
C HIS A 106 -2.34 -13.63 -33.51
N TYR A 107 -3.30 -14.47 -33.13
CA TYR A 107 -4.49 -14.79 -33.93
C TYR A 107 -5.71 -15.01 -33.03
N ARG A 108 -6.92 -14.82 -33.57
CA ARG A 108 -8.17 -14.99 -32.83
C ARG A 108 -8.27 -16.39 -32.21
N GLY A 109 -8.67 -16.45 -30.94
CA GLY A 109 -8.74 -17.67 -30.14
C GLY A 109 -7.41 -18.10 -29.53
N GLN A 110 -6.30 -17.42 -29.81
CA GLN A 110 -5.03 -17.70 -29.16
C GLN A 110 -5.14 -17.39 -27.66
N ILE A 111 -4.66 -18.32 -26.84
CA ILE A 111 -4.71 -18.24 -25.38
C ILE A 111 -3.32 -17.94 -24.82
N TYR A 112 -3.26 -17.09 -23.80
CA TYR A 112 -2.06 -16.84 -23.00
C TYR A 112 -2.36 -16.91 -21.52
N THR A 113 -1.57 -17.67 -20.78
CA THR A 113 -1.78 -17.90 -19.35
C THR A 113 -0.56 -17.48 -18.56
N GLY A 114 -0.78 -17.03 -17.34
CA GLY A 114 0.29 -16.79 -16.40
C GLY A 114 -0.23 -16.56 -15.00
N SER A 115 0.63 -16.00 -14.15
CA SER A 115 0.24 -15.61 -12.81
C SER A 115 1.08 -14.47 -12.30
N PHE A 116 0.52 -13.70 -11.38
CA PHE A 116 1.24 -12.71 -10.59
C PHE A 116 0.88 -12.88 -9.11
N GLU A 117 1.74 -12.38 -8.24
CA GLU A 117 1.50 -12.37 -6.80
C GLU A 117 1.39 -10.93 -6.32
N PHE A 118 0.55 -10.68 -5.33
CA PHE A 118 0.47 -9.40 -4.66
C PHE A 118 0.14 -9.55 -3.18
N MET A 119 0.27 -8.48 -2.41
CA MET A 119 -0.10 -8.41 -1.01
C MET A 119 -0.94 -7.15 -0.75
N PRO A 120 -2.19 -7.27 -0.25
CA PRO A 120 -2.98 -6.10 0.14
C PRO A 120 -2.34 -5.36 1.30
N LEU A 121 -2.11 -4.05 1.13
CA LEU A 121 -1.46 -3.21 2.14
C LEU A 121 -2.40 -2.19 2.78
N VAL A 122 -3.45 -1.75 2.07
CA VAL A 122 -4.34 -0.68 2.52
C VAL A 122 -5.81 -1.08 2.26
N SER A 123 -6.75 -0.54 3.03
CA SER A 123 -8.20 -0.69 2.83
C SER A 123 -8.75 0.25 1.75
N GLY A 124 -9.88 -0.09 1.14
CA GLY A 124 -10.64 0.75 0.20
C GLY A 124 -11.08 -0.01 -1.05
N ASN A 125 -11.18 0.69 -2.18
CA ASN A 125 -11.39 0.10 -3.51
C ASN A 125 -10.08 0.03 -4.28
N TRP A 126 -9.82 -1.12 -4.90
CA TRP A 126 -8.57 -1.45 -5.59
C TRP A 126 -8.91 -1.99 -6.96
N ASP A 127 -8.10 -1.64 -7.95
CA ASP A 127 -8.15 -2.25 -9.27
C ASP A 127 -6.74 -2.67 -9.73
N ILE A 128 -6.69 -3.84 -10.36
CA ILE A 128 -5.55 -4.30 -11.13
C ILE A 128 -5.99 -4.41 -12.58
N THR A 129 -5.27 -3.76 -13.48
CA THR A 129 -5.59 -3.73 -14.90
C THR A 129 -4.45 -4.29 -15.73
N PHE A 130 -4.72 -5.33 -16.51
CA PHE A 130 -3.85 -5.79 -17.59
C PHE A 130 -4.17 -5.01 -18.86
N TYR A 131 -3.17 -4.34 -19.42
CA TYR A 131 -3.33 -3.64 -20.69
C TYR A 131 -2.15 -3.92 -21.61
N TYR A 132 -2.43 -3.89 -22.91
CA TYR A 132 -1.40 -3.96 -23.93
C TYR A 132 -0.74 -2.60 -24.09
N GLN A 133 0.58 -2.55 -23.93
CA GLN A 133 1.37 -1.37 -24.21
C GLN A 133 1.75 -1.37 -25.70
N GLY A 134 0.95 -0.70 -26.53
CA GLY A 134 1.34 -0.44 -27.92
C GLY A 134 2.52 0.51 -28.03
N HIS A 135 2.91 0.84 -29.27
CA HIS A 135 4.03 1.74 -29.58
C HIS A 135 3.87 3.18 -29.07
N GLU A 136 2.68 3.63 -28.69
CA GLU A 136 2.49 4.96 -28.11
C GLU A 136 2.79 4.92 -26.61
N GLY A 137 4.06 5.14 -26.26
CA GLY A 137 4.47 5.40 -24.90
C GLY A 137 3.83 6.69 -24.42
N TYR A 138 2.76 6.59 -23.62
CA TYR A 138 2.42 7.41 -22.44
C TYR A 138 1.07 6.91 -21.90
N LEU A 139 0.99 6.70 -20.57
CA LEU A 139 -0.22 6.28 -19.87
C LEU A 139 -1.17 7.47 -19.72
N LEU A 140 -2.05 7.69 -20.70
CA LEU A 140 -3.23 8.53 -20.47
C LEU A 140 -4.31 7.71 -19.75
N PRO A 141 -5.11 8.33 -18.86
CA PRO A 141 -6.25 7.67 -18.23
C PRO A 141 -7.26 7.03 -19.19
N SER A 142 -7.30 7.49 -20.44
CA SER A 142 -8.12 6.91 -21.50
C SER A 142 -7.61 5.56 -22.01
N ASN A 143 -6.33 5.21 -21.81
CA ASN A 143 -5.77 3.92 -22.21
C ASN A 143 -6.17 2.78 -21.25
N TYR A 144 -6.62 3.08 -20.01
CA TYR A 144 -7.17 2.08 -19.08
C TYR A 144 -8.43 1.39 -19.65
N LEU A 145 -9.13 2.04 -20.58
CA LEU A 145 -10.30 1.48 -21.26
C LEU A 145 -9.96 0.35 -22.26
N LYS A 146 -8.68 0.10 -22.54
CA LYS A 146 -8.20 -0.94 -23.46
C LYS A 146 -7.69 -2.20 -22.75
N GLY A 147 -7.76 -2.25 -21.42
CA GLY A 147 -7.32 -3.38 -20.61
C GLY A 147 -8.46 -4.20 -20.02
N ILE A 148 -8.12 -5.36 -19.46
CA ILE A 148 -9.02 -6.11 -18.58
C ILE A 148 -8.68 -5.75 -17.13
N SER A 149 -9.70 -5.50 -16.30
CA SER A 149 -9.51 -5.11 -14.91
C SER A 149 -10.21 -6.08 -13.96
N LEU A 150 -9.52 -6.38 -12.85
CA LEU A 150 -10.06 -7.04 -11.69
C LEU A 150 -10.14 -6.01 -10.56
N GLN A 151 -11.32 -5.82 -10.00
CA GLN A 151 -11.51 -4.91 -8.87
C GLN A 151 -11.86 -5.69 -7.62
N TRP A 152 -11.43 -5.17 -6.48
CA TRP A 152 -11.92 -5.62 -5.19
C TRP A 152 -12.07 -4.48 -4.21
N CYS A 153 -12.84 -4.75 -3.16
CA CYS A 153 -12.90 -3.89 -2.00
C CYS A 153 -12.53 -4.66 -0.74
N ILE A 154 -11.67 -4.04 0.09
CA ILE A 154 -11.35 -4.49 1.45
C ILE A 154 -11.68 -3.38 2.44
N ASP A 155 -12.47 -3.68 3.47
CA ASP A 155 -12.75 -2.75 4.57
C ASP A 155 -11.55 -2.57 5.50
N GLU A 156 -11.62 -1.57 6.39
CA GLU A 156 -10.60 -1.33 7.42
C GLU A 156 -10.34 -2.53 8.33
N ASP A 157 -11.35 -3.40 8.53
CA ASP A 157 -11.24 -4.61 9.35
C ASP A 157 -10.70 -5.82 8.58
N GLY A 158 -10.43 -5.66 7.28
CA GLY A 158 -9.94 -6.72 6.40
C GLY A 158 -11.04 -7.52 5.69
N THR A 159 -12.32 -7.19 5.88
CA THR A 159 -13.45 -7.88 5.22
C THR A 159 -13.49 -7.53 3.72
N ILE A 160 -13.67 -8.55 2.87
CA ILE A 160 -13.77 -8.36 1.40
C ILE A 160 -15.24 -8.38 0.97
N HIS A 161 -15.66 -7.32 0.27
CA HIS A 161 -17.06 -7.18 -0.18
C HIS A 161 -17.29 -7.53 -1.65
N TYR A 162 -16.32 -7.24 -2.51
CA TYR A 162 -16.48 -7.41 -3.94
C TYR A 162 -15.20 -7.91 -4.59
N LEU A 163 -15.35 -8.81 -5.57
CA LEU A 163 -14.33 -9.29 -6.48
C LEU A 163 -14.99 -9.42 -7.86
N GLY A 164 -14.77 -8.47 -8.75
CA GLY A 164 -15.44 -8.53 -10.05
C GLY A 164 -15.01 -7.47 -11.07
N PRO A 165 -15.53 -7.55 -12.30
CA PRO A 165 -15.27 -6.56 -13.34
C PRO A 165 -15.84 -5.20 -12.91
N LYS A 166 -15.24 -4.11 -13.42
CA LYS A 166 -15.63 -2.74 -13.09
C LYS A 166 -17.14 -2.50 -13.28
N ARG A 167 -17.89 -2.48 -12.17
CA ARG A 167 -19.28 -2.03 -12.15
C ARG A 167 -19.28 -0.63 -11.56
N TYR A 168 -19.58 0.35 -12.41
CA TYR A 168 -19.74 1.76 -11.99
C TYR A 168 -20.92 1.96 -11.02
N ASP A 169 -21.77 0.94 -10.82
CA ASP A 169 -22.94 0.94 -9.93
C ASP A 169 -22.70 0.31 -8.55
N ILE A 170 -21.45 0.05 -8.14
CA ILE A 170 -21.22 -0.35 -6.75
C ILE A 170 -21.40 0.89 -5.88
N GLU A 171 -22.63 1.05 -5.39
CA GLU A 171 -22.97 1.87 -4.24
C GLU A 171 -21.91 1.68 -3.16
N ARG A 172 -21.11 2.74 -2.92
CA ARG A 172 -20.60 3.31 -1.66
C ARG A 172 -20.23 2.40 -0.46
N THR A 173 -20.20 1.09 -0.58
CA THR A 173 -20.03 0.21 0.58
C THR A 173 -18.63 0.30 1.15
N CYS A 174 -17.66 0.70 0.33
CA CYS A 174 -16.27 0.91 0.72
C CYS A 174 -15.95 2.40 0.67
N GLU A 175 -16.51 3.15 1.61
CA GLU A 175 -16.32 4.59 1.74
C GLU A 175 -14.90 4.91 2.25
N ASN A 176 -14.14 5.60 1.37
CA ASN A 176 -13.11 6.65 1.58
C ASN A 176 -11.89 6.41 2.49
N ALA A 177 -11.91 5.48 3.44
CA ALA A 177 -10.83 5.30 4.39
C ALA A 177 -9.71 4.42 3.79
N ARG A 178 -8.62 5.04 3.32
CA ARG A 178 -7.39 4.33 2.92
C ARG A 178 -6.46 4.15 4.11
N VAL A 179 -6.69 3.07 4.87
CA VAL A 179 -5.92 2.74 6.07
C VAL A 179 -4.95 1.60 5.76
N SER A 180 -3.68 1.75 6.15
CA SER A 180 -2.68 0.69 6.04
C SER A 180 -2.93 -0.41 7.06
N PHE A 181 -2.91 -1.65 6.59
CA PHE A 181 -2.88 -2.83 7.44
C PHE A 181 -1.50 -2.98 8.06
N PHE A 182 -1.44 -3.16 9.37
CA PHE A 182 -0.19 -3.33 10.09
C PHE A 182 -0.03 -4.75 10.65
N SER A 183 1.21 -5.16 10.84
CA SER A 183 1.54 -6.39 11.55
C SER A 183 1.46 -6.14 13.06
N LYS A 184 1.65 -7.17 13.90
CA LYS A 184 1.62 -7.01 15.36
C LYS A 184 2.67 -6.02 15.88
N ASP A 185 3.82 -5.93 15.22
CA ASP A 185 5.00 -5.26 15.76
C ASP A 185 5.40 -4.01 14.95
N SER A 186 4.96 -3.91 13.70
CA SER A 186 5.33 -2.80 12.81
C SER A 186 4.27 -2.53 11.74
N VAL A 187 4.33 -1.32 11.20
CA VAL A 187 3.63 -0.93 9.98
C VAL A 187 4.65 -0.63 8.90
N PHE A 188 4.39 -1.18 7.71
CA PHE A 188 5.17 -0.91 6.51
C PHE A 188 4.28 -0.19 5.51
N PHE A 189 4.80 0.87 4.96
CA PHE A 189 4.09 1.68 4.00
C PHE A 189 5.02 1.99 2.83
N LYS A 190 4.72 1.37 1.69
CA LYS A 190 5.48 1.56 0.46
C LYS A 190 4.67 2.44 -0.47
N LEU A 191 5.17 3.64 -0.77
CA LEU A 191 4.52 4.56 -1.70
C LEU A 191 5.29 4.56 -3.04
N PHE A 192 4.79 3.78 -4.00
CA PHE A 192 4.90 3.98 -5.45
C PHE A 192 3.74 4.86 -5.96
N PRO A 193 3.84 6.20 -5.94
CA PRO A 193 2.81 7.00 -6.59
C PRO A 193 2.75 6.69 -8.09
N GLU A 194 1.63 7.03 -8.73
CA GLU A 194 1.48 7.12 -10.18
C GLU A 194 2.62 7.94 -10.85
N GLN A 195 3.30 8.76 -10.05
CA GLN A 195 4.43 9.63 -10.38
C GLN A 195 5.81 8.97 -10.20
N ARG A 196 5.90 7.63 -10.14
CA ARG A 196 7.20 6.93 -10.01
C ARG A 196 8.17 7.40 -11.11
N GLY A 197 9.33 7.92 -10.70
CA GLY A 197 10.33 8.53 -11.58
C GLY A 197 10.13 10.03 -11.87
N GLN A 198 9.04 10.65 -11.44
CA GLN A 198 8.80 12.10 -11.52
C GLN A 198 9.12 12.83 -10.21
N GLU A 199 8.87 12.16 -9.08
CA GLU A 199 9.24 12.63 -7.74
C GLU A 199 10.75 12.72 -7.54
N SER A 200 11.20 13.51 -6.56
CA SER A 200 12.63 13.64 -6.23
C SER A 200 13.20 12.42 -5.54
N PHE A 201 12.44 11.80 -4.64
CA PHE A 201 12.77 10.55 -3.96
C PHE A 201 11.72 9.48 -4.26
N GLU A 202 12.15 8.24 -4.55
CA GLU A 202 11.36 7.05 -4.19
C GLU A 202 11.50 6.85 -2.68
N TYR A 203 10.46 6.32 -2.03
CA TYR A 203 10.50 6.16 -0.59
C TYR A 203 9.70 4.97 -0.06
N GLU A 204 10.20 4.41 1.02
CA GLU A 204 9.47 3.50 1.89
C GLU A 204 9.46 4.07 3.31
N ILE A 205 8.34 3.90 4.01
CA ILE A 205 8.20 4.27 5.42
C ILE A 205 7.96 3.00 6.22
N MET A 206 8.77 2.80 7.26
CA MET A 206 8.55 1.75 8.25
C MET A 206 8.43 2.40 9.62
N VAL A 207 7.49 1.91 10.44
CA VAL A 207 7.41 2.33 11.85
C VAL A 207 7.48 1.11 12.77
N ALA A 208 8.42 1.15 13.72
CA ALA A 208 8.61 0.10 14.71
C ALA A 208 9.19 0.64 16.04
N PRO A 209 8.75 0.12 17.21
CA PRO A 209 7.53 -0.68 17.38
C PRO A 209 6.28 0.13 16.96
N LEU A 210 5.11 -0.53 16.85
CA LEU A 210 3.86 0.18 16.58
C LEU A 210 3.67 1.35 17.55
N PRO A 211 3.39 2.56 17.04
CA PRO A 211 3.11 3.73 17.86
C PRO A 211 2.06 3.46 18.94
N LYS A 212 2.34 3.96 20.13
CA LYS A 212 1.41 4.05 21.24
C LYS A 212 1.58 5.42 21.89
N ILE A 213 0.49 6.05 22.32
CA ILE A 213 0.58 7.36 22.98
C ILE A 213 1.51 7.27 24.20
N GLY A 214 2.48 8.18 24.25
CA GLY A 214 3.47 8.28 25.32
C GLY A 214 4.68 7.35 25.21
N ASP A 215 4.62 6.34 24.33
CA ASP A 215 5.76 5.46 24.08
C ASP A 215 6.60 5.95 22.89
N THR A 216 7.85 5.52 22.86
CA THR A 216 8.76 5.86 21.76
C THR A 216 8.66 4.83 20.65
N SER A 217 8.39 5.32 19.45
CA SER A 217 8.50 4.56 18.20
C SER A 217 9.56 5.16 17.30
N THR A 218 10.06 4.36 16.36
CA THR A 218 11.02 4.81 15.35
C THR A 218 10.36 4.76 13.99
N ILE A 219 10.42 5.87 13.27
CA ILE A 219 10.06 5.96 11.85
C ILE A 219 11.36 5.92 11.05
N LEU A 220 11.40 5.02 10.08
CA LEU A 220 12.46 4.88 9.10
C LEU A 220 11.92 5.35 7.76
N PHE A 221 12.50 6.41 7.21
CA PHE A 221 12.29 6.82 5.83
C PHE A 221 13.47 6.28 5.01
N ASP A 222 13.22 5.25 4.21
CA ASP A 222 14.18 4.72 3.25
C ASP A 222 13.97 5.49 1.94
N LEU A 223 14.89 6.41 1.61
CA LEU A 223 14.77 7.33 0.50
C LEU A 223 15.78 6.99 -0.59
N LYS A 224 15.36 7.01 -1.85
CA LYS A 224 16.23 6.84 -3.01
C LYS A 224 16.05 7.99 -3.99
N ALA A 225 17.09 8.76 -4.25
CA ALA A 225 17.02 9.89 -5.17
C ALA A 225 16.73 9.42 -6.60
N ASN A 226 15.63 9.88 -7.20
CA ASN A 226 15.26 9.60 -8.59
C ASN A 226 15.94 10.54 -9.60
N LYS A 227 16.38 11.69 -9.13
CA LYS A 227 17.07 12.75 -9.87
C LYS A 227 18.06 13.44 -8.95
N ASP A 228 18.98 14.21 -9.54
CA ASP A 228 19.91 15.01 -8.76
C ASP A 228 19.18 16.09 -7.97
N ILE A 229 19.49 16.20 -6.68
CA ILE A 229 18.97 17.21 -5.77
C ILE A 229 20.14 18.15 -5.47
N PRO A 230 20.10 19.39 -5.98
CA PRO A 230 21.24 20.30 -5.92
C PRO A 230 21.48 20.85 -4.51
N GLU A 231 22.70 21.35 -4.31
CA GLU A 231 23.02 22.23 -3.20
C GLU A 231 22.06 23.44 -3.18
N GLY A 232 21.45 23.68 -2.02
CA GLY A 232 20.43 24.72 -1.84
C GLY A 232 18.98 24.20 -1.76
N CYS A 233 18.70 22.92 -2.03
CA CYS A 233 17.42 22.38 -1.58
C CYS A 233 17.37 22.29 -0.05
N ARG A 234 16.20 22.57 0.54
CA ARG A 234 15.96 22.41 1.98
C ARG A 234 15.03 21.22 2.21
N ILE A 235 15.40 20.35 3.15
CA ILE A 235 14.54 19.26 3.60
C ILE A 235 14.17 19.51 5.06
N ASP A 236 12.89 19.72 5.31
CA ASP A 236 12.35 19.98 6.65
C ASP A 236 11.45 18.84 7.12
N LEU A 237 11.46 18.60 8.43
CA LEU A 237 10.56 17.66 9.07
C LEU A 237 9.48 18.43 9.85
N HIS A 238 8.24 18.29 9.42
CA HIS A 238 7.07 18.84 10.08
C HIS A 238 6.35 17.77 10.89
N THR A 239 5.91 18.12 12.09
CA THR A 239 5.17 17.22 12.96
C THR A 239 3.95 17.90 13.55
N PHE A 240 2.90 17.12 13.79
CA PHE A 240 1.69 17.53 14.48
C PHE A 240 1.24 16.39 15.40
N GLY A 241 0.88 16.70 16.65
CA GLY A 241 0.55 15.69 17.66
C GLY A 241 1.74 14.86 18.16
N LEU A 242 2.94 14.99 17.58
CA LEU A 242 4.12 14.20 17.93
C LEU A 242 5.17 15.05 18.66
N THR A 243 5.94 14.41 19.54
CA THR A 243 7.20 14.98 20.04
C THR A 243 8.38 14.20 19.50
N LEU A 244 9.49 14.92 19.27
CA LEU A 244 10.76 14.36 18.85
C LEU A 244 11.68 14.33 20.07
N PRO A 245 11.79 13.21 20.81
CA PRO A 245 12.60 13.14 22.03
C PRO A 245 14.09 13.43 21.76
N ILE A 246 14.52 13.22 20.52
CA ILE A 246 15.84 13.56 20.00
C ILE A 246 15.61 14.26 18.65
N PRO A 247 16.16 15.47 18.44
CA PRO A 247 16.14 16.10 17.13
C PRO A 247 16.81 15.16 16.10
N PRO A 248 16.14 14.82 14.99
CA PRO A 248 16.75 13.98 13.97
C PRO A 248 17.86 14.74 13.23
N ASP A 249 18.75 13.99 12.60
CA ASP A 249 19.82 14.57 11.80
C ASP A 249 19.24 15.43 10.66
N LYS A 250 19.99 16.44 10.21
CA LYS A 250 19.58 17.24 9.06
C LYS A 250 20.04 16.58 7.77
N LEU A 251 19.10 16.27 6.89
CA LEU A 251 19.43 15.89 5.52
C LEU A 251 19.95 17.12 4.76
N SER A 252 21.18 17.02 4.29
CA SER A 252 21.88 18.14 3.64
C SER A 252 22.25 17.73 2.21
N PRO A 253 21.52 18.23 1.18
CA PRO A 253 21.92 18.07 -0.21
C PRO A 253 23.34 18.63 -0.45
N PRO A 254 24.05 18.17 -1.49
CA PRO A 254 23.50 17.54 -2.68
C PRO A 254 23.25 16.03 -2.52
N PHE A 255 22.25 15.53 -3.23
CA PHE A 255 22.03 14.09 -3.40
C PHE A 255 22.03 13.74 -4.87
N TYR A 256 22.80 12.73 -5.26
CA TYR A 256 22.89 12.32 -6.66
C TYR A 256 21.85 11.27 -7.00
N LYS A 257 21.40 11.23 -8.25
CA LYS A 257 20.47 10.21 -8.73
C LYS A 257 20.98 8.79 -8.40
N GLY A 258 20.12 7.99 -7.80
CA GLY A 258 20.39 6.63 -7.36
C GLY A 258 20.95 6.54 -5.93
N GLN A 259 21.33 7.66 -5.30
CA GLN A 259 21.79 7.69 -3.92
C GLN A 259 20.67 7.26 -2.97
N GLU A 260 21.00 6.34 -2.08
CA GLU A 260 20.11 5.80 -1.04
C GLU A 260 20.43 6.48 0.28
N ILE A 261 19.39 6.87 1.02
CA ILE A 261 19.46 7.63 2.26
C ILE A 261 18.48 6.99 3.24
N LEU A 262 19.00 6.46 4.33
CA LEU A 262 18.15 6.01 5.43
C LEU A 262 18.02 7.12 6.46
N TYR A 263 16.82 7.69 6.57
CA TYR A 263 16.52 8.76 7.52
C TYR A 263 15.70 8.24 8.70
N VAL A 264 16.28 8.32 9.90
CA VAL A 264 15.73 7.71 11.13
C VAL A 264 15.21 8.79 12.06
N VAL A 265 13.94 8.70 12.43
CA VAL A 265 13.28 9.65 13.33
C VAL A 265 12.64 8.92 14.50
N LYS A 266 12.99 9.30 15.73
CA LYS A 266 12.29 8.85 16.94
C LYS A 266 11.11 9.76 17.22
N ILE A 267 9.96 9.18 17.49
CA ILE A 267 8.73 9.90 17.77
C ILE A 267 8.10 9.41 19.08
N VAL A 268 7.42 10.31 19.78
CA VAL A 268 6.51 9.97 20.88
C VAL A 268 5.17 10.66 20.60
N PRO A 269 4.12 9.91 20.25
CA PRO A 269 2.79 10.47 20.07
C PRO A 269 2.25 11.06 21.38
N MET A 270 1.77 12.29 21.32
CA MET A 270 1.18 12.98 22.49
C MET A 270 -0.26 12.52 22.71
N SER A 271 -0.75 12.60 23.95
CA SER A 271 -2.17 12.36 24.21
C SER A 271 -2.97 13.49 23.60
N PHE A 272 -3.55 13.22 22.43
CA PHE A 272 -4.28 14.16 21.61
C PHE A 272 -5.36 13.39 20.83
N ARG A 273 -6.53 14.01 20.64
CA ARG A 273 -7.70 13.33 20.07
C ARG A 273 -7.62 13.18 18.55
N ASP A 274 -7.11 14.21 17.88
CA ASP A 274 -7.11 14.25 16.43
C ASP A 274 -5.90 13.48 15.87
N GLU A 275 -5.69 13.58 14.57
CA GLU A 275 -4.58 12.91 13.90
C GLU A 275 -3.20 13.35 14.39
N HIS A 276 -2.26 12.42 14.35
CA HIS A 276 -0.83 12.68 14.54
C HIS A 276 -0.15 12.54 13.19
N ARG A 277 0.65 13.52 12.81
CA ARG A 277 1.23 13.59 11.47
C ARG A 277 2.70 13.90 11.52
N ILE A 278 3.44 13.29 10.61
CA ILE A 278 4.83 13.58 10.32
C ILE A 278 5.02 13.68 8.82
N THR A 279 5.64 14.76 8.37
CA THR A 279 5.85 15.03 6.95
C THR A 279 7.27 15.55 6.73
N LEU A 280 8.02 14.84 5.90
CA LEU A 280 9.27 15.29 5.31
C LEU A 280 8.95 16.11 4.06
N ILE A 281 9.42 17.36 4.02
CA ILE A 281 9.13 18.31 2.95
C ILE A 281 10.43 18.69 2.26
N LEU A 282 10.52 18.42 0.96
CA LEU A 282 11.58 18.91 0.09
C LEU A 282 11.13 20.20 -0.61
N MET A 283 11.88 21.27 -0.37
CA MET A 283 11.71 22.59 -0.98
C MET A 283 12.92 22.96 -1.84
N GLN A 284 12.64 23.56 -2.99
CA GLN A 284 13.67 24.25 -3.77
C GLN A 284 13.83 25.68 -3.21
N ASN A 285 15.07 26.19 -3.16
CA ASN A 285 15.38 27.50 -2.57
C ASN A 285 14.50 28.64 -3.13
N GLY A 286 14.00 29.50 -2.24
CA GLY A 286 13.33 30.75 -2.56
C GLY A 286 11.82 30.73 -2.35
N GLU A 287 11.39 31.17 -1.16
CA GLU A 287 10.01 31.45 -0.74
C GLU A 287 9.13 30.26 -0.36
N PHE A 288 8.47 30.40 0.80
CA PHE A 288 7.45 29.51 1.36
C PHE A 288 6.11 29.70 0.64
N ASP A 289 6.14 29.83 -0.69
CA ASP A 289 4.93 29.87 -1.49
C ASP A 289 4.58 28.44 -1.92
N ASN A 290 3.31 28.07 -1.84
CA ASN A 290 2.84 26.70 -2.14
C ASN A 290 3.19 26.24 -3.57
N ASN A 291 3.68 27.16 -4.41
CA ASN A 291 4.11 26.96 -5.79
C ASN A 291 5.53 26.36 -5.94
N HIS A 292 6.32 26.25 -4.87
CA HIS A 292 7.72 25.77 -4.93
C HIS A 292 8.00 24.47 -4.14
N LEU A 293 6.94 23.83 -3.61
CA LEU A 293 7.03 22.51 -3.01
C LEU A 293 7.43 21.48 -4.08
N THR A 294 8.58 20.81 -3.89
CA THR A 294 9.03 19.78 -4.84
C THR A 294 8.46 18.41 -4.49
N GLN A 295 8.38 18.08 -3.20
CA GLN A 295 7.82 16.81 -2.73
C GLN A 295 7.44 16.90 -1.25
N ALA A 296 6.34 16.25 -0.86
CA ALA A 296 5.96 16.02 0.54
C ALA A 296 5.76 14.52 0.77
N ILE A 297 6.52 13.96 1.71
CA ILE A 297 6.54 12.56 2.10
C ILE A 297 6.05 12.49 3.54
N GLY A 298 4.84 11.99 3.77
CA GLY A 298 4.27 11.99 5.12
C GLY A 298 3.38 10.80 5.39
N CYS A 299 3.12 10.61 6.69
CA CYS A 299 2.14 9.67 7.19
C CYS A 299 1.38 10.29 8.37
N SER A 300 0.14 9.82 8.53
CA SER A 300 -0.76 10.13 9.61
C SER A 300 -1.04 8.86 10.44
N MET A 301 -1.25 9.08 11.73
CA MET A 301 -1.55 8.08 12.74
C MET A 301 -2.80 8.52 13.48
N ILE A 302 -3.71 7.60 13.75
CA ILE A 302 -4.87 7.81 14.62
C ILE A 302 -4.86 6.71 15.68
N PHE A 303 -5.18 7.09 16.91
CA PHE A 303 -5.13 6.22 18.08
C PHE A 303 -6.54 5.93 18.61
N ASP A 304 -6.72 4.74 19.19
CA ASP A 304 -7.96 4.36 19.87
C ASP A 304 -8.03 4.91 21.31
N ASP A 305 -9.16 4.66 21.98
CA ASP A 305 -9.40 5.10 23.36
C ASP A 305 -8.43 4.44 24.38
N ASP A 306 -7.77 3.34 24.00
CA ASP A 306 -6.76 2.62 24.78
C ASP A 306 -5.33 3.02 24.41
N ASN A 307 -5.18 4.12 23.67
CA ASN A 307 -3.94 4.75 23.23
C ASN A 307 -3.13 3.94 22.21
N ASN A 308 -3.66 2.85 21.66
CA ASN A 308 -2.96 2.04 20.66
C ASN A 308 -3.20 2.60 19.25
N LEU A 309 -2.26 2.37 18.34
CA LEU A 309 -2.44 2.74 16.94
C LEU A 309 -3.66 2.01 16.36
N ARG A 310 -4.62 2.79 15.90
CA ARG A 310 -5.83 2.29 15.23
C ARG A 310 -5.68 2.37 13.71
N TYR A 311 -5.18 3.50 13.21
CA TYR A 311 -5.04 3.74 11.77
C TYR A 311 -3.68 4.35 11.45
N PHE A 312 -3.12 3.93 10.32
CA PHE A 312 -1.89 4.47 9.75
C PHE A 312 -2.10 4.71 8.25
N CYS A 313 -1.89 5.93 7.75
CA CYS A 313 -2.20 6.24 6.35
C CYS A 313 -1.32 7.39 5.82
N ARG A 314 -1.32 7.62 4.51
CA ARG A 314 -0.67 8.83 3.94
C ARG A 314 -1.42 10.10 4.29
N SER A 315 -2.75 10.04 4.24
CA SER A 315 -3.67 11.13 4.55
C SER A 315 -4.90 10.58 5.26
N THR A 316 -5.47 11.38 6.15
CA THR A 316 -6.73 11.12 6.86
C THR A 316 -7.94 11.72 6.13
N ASP A 317 -7.73 12.34 4.96
CA ASP A 317 -8.80 12.94 4.15
C ASP A 317 -9.91 11.93 3.90
N GLY A 318 -11.14 12.30 4.29
CA GLY A 318 -12.31 11.45 4.13
C GLY A 318 -12.59 10.47 5.27
N LEU A 319 -11.78 10.43 6.34
CA LEU A 319 -12.11 9.68 7.55
C LEU A 319 -13.21 10.37 8.36
N PRO A 320 -14.33 9.69 8.67
CA PRO A 320 -15.41 10.29 9.45
C PRO A 320 -15.02 10.50 10.91
N GLU A 321 -15.60 11.51 11.56
CA GLU A 321 -15.30 11.93 12.94
C GLU A 321 -15.42 10.79 13.98
N ASN A 322 -16.31 9.82 13.73
CA ASN A 322 -16.51 8.65 14.60
C ASN A 322 -15.34 7.65 14.58
N LYS A 323 -14.32 7.87 13.73
CA LYS A 323 -13.09 7.05 13.68
C LYS A 323 -12.01 7.56 14.63
N TYR A 324 -12.12 8.80 15.10
CA TYR A 324 -11.21 9.38 16.08
C TYR A 324 -11.57 8.91 17.49
N SER A 325 -10.62 9.01 18.41
CA SER A 325 -10.85 8.75 19.84
C SER A 325 -12.05 9.54 20.35
N SER A 326 -12.89 8.89 21.16
CA SER A 326 -14.02 9.53 21.82
C SER A 326 -13.57 10.28 23.07
N ARG A 327 -12.40 9.91 23.62
CA ARG A 327 -11.81 10.52 24.81
C ARG A 327 -11.03 11.78 24.45
N LEU A 328 -11.36 12.87 25.12
CA LEU A 328 -10.43 13.99 25.23
C LEU A 328 -9.25 13.53 26.10
N PRO A 329 -8.01 13.92 25.77
CA PRO A 329 -6.84 13.59 26.58
C PRO A 329 -7.07 13.96 28.04
N GLU A 330 -6.96 13.00 28.95
CA GLU A 330 -6.83 13.34 30.37
C GLU A 330 -5.52 14.10 30.54
N ALA A 331 -5.62 15.41 30.79
CA ALA A 331 -4.49 16.25 31.13
C ALA A 331 -3.90 15.77 32.48
N GLY A 332 -3.04 14.75 32.49
CA GLY A 332 -2.61 14.23 33.79
C GLY A 332 -1.60 13.11 33.89
N SER A 333 -1.26 12.34 32.86
CA SER A 333 -0.22 11.32 33.05
C SER A 333 1.17 11.92 32.82
N LYS A 334 1.97 12.00 33.89
CA LYS A 334 3.41 12.26 33.82
C LYS A 334 4.08 11.08 33.09
N ILE A 335 4.05 11.12 31.77
CA ILE A 335 4.71 10.14 30.92
C ILE A 335 6.23 10.34 31.08
N LYS A 336 6.89 9.38 31.73
CA LYS A 336 8.35 9.29 31.71
C LYS A 336 8.73 8.58 30.40
N PRO A 337 9.44 9.23 29.47
CA PRO A 337 9.88 8.56 28.24
C PRO A 337 10.76 7.37 28.62
N ARG A 338 10.34 6.16 28.22
CA ARG A 338 11.17 4.96 28.33
C ARG A 338 12.28 5.08 27.27
N ARG A 339 13.52 5.35 27.70
CA ARG A 339 14.67 5.37 26.80
C ARG A 339 14.94 3.96 26.27
N LEU A 340 14.45 3.66 25.07
CA LEU A 340 15.00 2.59 24.24
C LEU A 340 16.26 3.12 23.56
N ARG A 341 17.42 2.65 24.04
CA ARG A 341 18.73 2.93 23.47
C ARG A 341 18.95 1.94 22.34
N LEU A 342 18.65 2.36 21.12
CA LEU A 342 19.13 1.72 19.90
C LEU A 342 20.55 2.23 19.68
N ASP A 343 21.54 1.49 20.18
CA ASP A 343 22.94 1.66 19.77
C ASP A 343 23.10 0.97 18.41
N ILE A 344 22.51 1.55 17.36
CA ILE A 344 22.75 1.10 15.99
C ILE A 344 23.97 1.87 15.48
N ASP A 345 25.04 1.12 15.24
CA ASP A 345 26.27 1.57 14.60
C ASP A 345 25.95 1.96 13.15
N GLN A 346 25.85 3.26 12.85
CA GLN A 346 25.48 3.80 11.54
C GLN A 346 26.40 3.29 10.42
N ASP A 347 27.66 2.97 10.74
CA ASP A 347 28.65 2.46 9.79
C ASP A 347 28.43 0.98 9.40
N LYS A 348 27.53 0.27 10.09
CA LYS A 348 27.12 -1.11 9.75
C LYS A 348 25.79 -1.17 8.99
N ILE A 349 25.11 -0.05 8.80
CA ILE A 349 23.80 0.00 8.16
C ILE A 349 23.94 0.13 6.65
N ASN A 350 24.39 -0.93 5.99
CA ASN A 350 24.18 -1.08 4.54
C ASN A 350 23.21 -2.23 4.21
N ASP A 351 22.83 -3.04 5.20
CA ASP A 351 21.90 -4.15 4.99
C ASP A 351 20.58 -3.90 5.73
N ARG A 352 19.55 -3.53 4.97
CA ARG A 352 18.15 -3.39 5.41
C ARG A 352 17.69 -4.60 6.25
N TRP A 353 18.23 -5.79 5.97
CA TRP A 353 17.91 -7.02 6.69
C TRP A 353 18.60 -7.13 8.06
N GLU A 354 19.70 -6.42 8.31
CA GLU A 354 20.33 -6.39 9.63
C GLU A 354 19.56 -5.53 10.62
N ILE A 355 18.97 -4.40 10.20
CA ILE A 355 18.08 -3.61 11.07
C ILE A 355 16.86 -4.44 11.46
N LEU A 356 16.22 -5.08 10.49
CA LEU A 356 15.07 -5.97 10.75
C LEU A 356 15.44 -7.13 11.67
N ARG A 357 16.59 -7.79 11.45
CA ARG A 357 17.09 -8.87 12.33
C ARG A 357 17.49 -8.36 13.72
N HIS A 358 18.01 -7.14 13.86
CA HIS A 358 18.38 -6.57 15.16
C HIS A 358 17.12 -6.23 15.97
N LEU A 359 16.10 -5.66 15.33
CA LEU A 359 14.80 -5.42 15.94
C LEU A 359 14.11 -6.74 16.35
N GLU A 360 14.24 -7.81 15.56
CA GLU A 360 13.74 -9.14 15.94
C GLU A 360 14.50 -9.79 17.10
N LYS A 361 15.79 -9.49 17.27
CA LYS A 361 16.64 -10.02 18.36
C LYS A 361 16.48 -9.30 19.70
N GLN A 362 15.81 -8.14 19.72
CA GLN A 362 15.47 -7.42 20.97
C GLN A 362 14.09 -7.83 21.55
N LYS A 363 13.46 -8.89 20.99
CA LYS A 363 12.41 -9.69 21.66
C LYS A 363 12.96 -10.31 22.94
#